data_AF-A0A357N022-F1
#
_entry.id   AF-A0A357N022-F1
#
_cell.length_a   1.000
_cell.length_b   1.000
_cell.length_c   1.000
_cell.angle_alpha   90.00
_cell.angle_beta   90.00
_cell.angle_gamma   90.00
#
_symmetry.space_group_name_H-M   'P 1'
#
loop_
_entity.id
_entity.type
_entity.pdbx_description
1 polymer ?
#
loop_
_entity_poly.entity_id
_entity_poly.type
_entity_poly.pdbx_seq_one_letter_code
_entity_poly.pdbx_strand_id
1 'polypeptide(L)'
;MILGGLIHWTALLTIVLMAAVTYLTRIVGFLALRNRTLSKRAVTVMEAAPGCVLISVIAPDFVADNPADLAALAITLLAATRLSMLPTVLIGVVSAGVLRYALA
;
A
#
# COMPACT_ATOMS: atom_id res chain seq x y z
N MET A 1 -15.14 -7.13 28.17
CA MET A 1 -16.53 -7.64 28.00
C MET A 1 -17.20 -7.04 26.76
N ILE A 2 -16.56 -7.10 25.57
CA ILE A 2 -17.15 -6.65 24.28
C ILE A 2 -16.86 -7.67 23.14
N LEU A 3 -15.98 -8.65 23.38
CA LEU A 3 -15.34 -9.47 22.33
C LEU A 3 -15.97 -10.87 22.12
N GLY A 4 -16.93 -11.30 22.96
CA GLY A 4 -17.35 -12.71 23.02
C GLY A 4 -18.49 -13.16 22.10
N GLY A 5 -19.27 -12.24 21.51
CA GLY A 5 -20.51 -12.60 20.79
C GLY A 5 -20.64 -12.04 19.37
N LEU A 6 -19.95 -10.94 19.05
CA LEU A 6 -20.13 -10.24 17.77
C LEU A 6 -19.24 -10.80 16.64
N ILE A 7 -18.15 -11.51 16.95
CA ILE A 7 -17.03 -11.66 16.01
C ILE A 7 -17.23 -12.76 14.97
N HIS A 8 -17.94 -13.84 15.24
CA HIS A 8 -18.01 -14.93 14.25
C HIS A 8 -18.80 -14.53 12.99
N TRP A 9 -20.00 -13.97 13.17
CA TRP A 9 -20.88 -13.64 12.04
C TRP A 9 -20.58 -12.27 11.43
N THR A 10 -20.22 -11.26 12.23
CA THR A 10 -19.90 -9.94 11.67
C THR A 10 -18.54 -9.93 10.98
N ALA A 11 -17.52 -10.64 11.49
CA ALA A 11 -16.24 -10.73 10.79
C ALA A 11 -16.37 -11.52 9.49
N LEU A 12 -17.15 -12.60 9.48
CA LEU A 12 -17.48 -13.29 8.23
C LEU A 12 -18.20 -12.35 7.26
N LEU A 13 -19.19 -11.60 7.74
CA LEU A 13 -19.93 -10.65 6.91
C LEU A 13 -19.03 -9.53 6.37
N THR A 14 -18.13 -8.96 7.18
CA THR A 14 -17.18 -7.92 6.73
C THR A 14 -16.18 -8.47 5.73
N ILE A 15 -15.64 -9.66 5.93
CA ILE A 15 -14.73 -10.30 4.96
C ILE A 15 -15.47 -10.53 3.63
N VAL A 16 -16.71 -11.03 3.67
CA VAL A 16 -17.53 -11.23 2.46
C VAL A 16 -17.83 -9.89 1.77
N LEU A 17 -18.17 -8.84 2.51
CA LEU A 17 -18.40 -7.50 1.97
C LEU A 17 -17.12 -6.91 1.35
N MET A 18 -15.98 -7.00 2.03
CA MET A 18 -14.69 -6.55 1.49
C MET A 18 -14.33 -7.32 0.21
N ALA A 19 -14.53 -8.64 0.22
CA ALA A 19 -14.31 -9.49 -0.96
C ALA A 19 -15.25 -9.09 -2.10
N ALA A 20 -16.54 -8.88 -1.81
CA ALA A 20 -17.54 -8.46 -2.80
C ALA A 20 -17.16 -7.12 -3.45
N VAL A 21 -16.80 -6.11 -2.65
CA VAL A 21 -16.37 -4.79 -3.16
C VAL A 21 -15.08 -4.92 -4.00
N THR A 22 -14.14 -5.77 -3.58
CA THR A 22 -12.89 -6.02 -4.33
C THR A 22 -13.14 -6.70 -5.67
N TYR A 23 -14.07 -7.66 -5.72
CA TYR A 23 -14.45 -8.30 -6.98
C TYR A 23 -15.26 -7.37 -7.86
N LEU A 24 -16.17 -6.58 -7.28
CA LEU A 24 -16.99 -5.65 -8.01
C LEU A 24 -16.13 -4.59 -8.72
N THR A 25 -15.13 -4.02 -8.03
CA THR A 25 -14.18 -3.07 -8.64
C THR A 25 -13.39 -3.69 -9.79
N ARG A 26 -12.98 -4.96 -9.70
CA ARG A 26 -12.36 -5.69 -10.81
C ARG A 26 -13.30 -5.91 -11.99
N ILE A 27 -14.54 -6.34 -11.73
CA ILE A 27 -15.54 -6.60 -12.78
C ILE A 27 -15.93 -5.30 -13.49
N VAL A 28 -16.15 -4.22 -12.72
CA VAL A 28 -16.46 -2.89 -13.26
C VAL A 28 -15.30 -2.37 -14.09
N GLY A 29 -14.06 -2.48 -13.60
CA GLY A 29 -12.86 -2.10 -14.35
C GLY A 29 -12.71 -2.89 -15.65
N PHE A 30 -12.88 -4.22 -15.58
CA PHE A 30 -12.85 -5.09 -16.76
C PHE A 30 -13.94 -4.71 -17.76
N LEU A 31 -15.20 -4.55 -17.31
CA LEU A 31 -16.33 -4.25 -18.18
C LEU A 31 -16.22 -2.84 -18.81
N ALA A 32 -15.73 -1.85 -18.05
CA ALA A 32 -15.51 -0.49 -18.53
C ALA A 32 -14.41 -0.43 -19.61
N LEU A 33 -13.37 -1.27 -19.49
CA LEU A 33 -12.22 -1.29 -20.40
C LEU A 33 -12.38 -2.31 -21.55
N ARG A 34 -13.28 -3.30 -21.43
CA ARG A 34 -13.46 -4.42 -22.39
C ARG A 34 -13.80 -3.99 -23.82
N ASN A 35 -14.45 -2.84 -24.00
CA ASN A 35 -14.89 -2.36 -25.32
C ASN A 35 -14.20 -1.06 -25.77
N ARG A 36 -13.15 -0.62 -25.05
CA ARG A 36 -12.39 0.59 -25.38
C ARG A 36 -10.98 0.16 -25.79
N THR A 37 -10.59 0.47 -27.03
CA THR A 37 -9.18 0.42 -27.42
C THR A 37 -8.44 1.44 -26.56
N LEU A 38 -7.71 0.96 -25.54
CA LEU A 38 -6.93 1.82 -24.67
C LEU A 38 -5.84 2.48 -25.51
N SER A 39 -6.00 3.78 -25.80
CA SER A 39 -4.98 4.58 -26.45
C SER A 39 -3.68 4.49 -25.65
N LYS A 40 -2.53 4.52 -26.32
CA LYS A 40 -1.19 4.38 -25.69
C LYS A 40 -1.02 5.26 -24.45
N ARG A 41 -1.63 6.45 -24.44
CA ARG A 41 -1.62 7.38 -23.30
C ARG A 41 -2.35 6.85 -22.06
N ALA A 42 -3.48 6.17 -22.22
CA ALA A 42 -4.26 5.62 -21.11
C ALA A 42 -3.51 4.44 -20.44
N VAL A 43 -2.81 3.62 -21.25
CA VAL A 43 -1.97 2.53 -20.74
C VAL A 43 -0.82 3.08 -19.91
N THR A 44 -0.13 4.12 -20.38
CA THR A 44 0.97 4.76 -19.62
C THR A 44 0.49 5.34 -18.29
N VAL A 45 -0.70 5.95 -18.24
CA VAL A 45 -1.27 6.45 -16.99
C VAL A 45 -1.63 5.31 -16.03
N MET A 46 -2.16 4.20 -16.55
CA MET A 46 -2.45 3.01 -15.74
C MET A 46 -1.18 2.36 -15.16
N GLU A 47 -0.07 2.37 -15.90
CA GLU A 47 1.23 1.89 -15.40
C GLU A 47 1.78 2.77 -14.26
N ALA A 48 1.53 4.08 -14.30
CA ALA A 48 1.96 5.02 -13.26
C ALA A 48 1.05 5.04 -12.01
N ALA A 49 -0.21 4.63 -12.15
CA ALA A 49 -1.20 4.63 -11.06
C ALA A 49 -0.76 3.89 -9.78
N PRO A 50 -0.23 2.65 -9.81
CA PRO A 50 0.16 1.96 -8.59
C PRO A 50 1.28 2.69 -7.83
N GLY A 51 2.26 3.25 -8.54
CA GLY A 51 3.33 4.02 -7.91
C GLY A 51 2.81 5.28 -7.21
N CYS A 52 1.89 6.01 -7.87
CA CYS A 52 1.28 7.21 -7.32
C CYS A 52 0.50 6.93 -6.01
N VAL A 53 -0.31 5.88 -6.00
CA VAL A 53 -1.08 5.49 -4.81
C VAL A 53 -0.16 5.12 -3.65
N LEU A 54 0.91 4.36 -3.90
CA LEU A 54 1.89 4.02 -2.87
C LEU A 54 2.55 5.27 -2.27
N ILE A 55 2.95 6.24 -3.09
CA ILE A 55 3.55 7.49 -2.62
C ILE A 55 2.56 8.29 -1.77
N SER A 56 1.28 8.36 -2.18
CA SER A 56 0.24 9.06 -1.41
C SER A 56 -0.01 8.45 -0.03
N VAL A 57 0.16 7.13 0.12
CA VAL A 57 0.01 6.44 1.41
C VAL A 57 1.21 6.69 2.33
N ILE A 58 2.40 6.87 1.76
CA ILE A 58 3.65 7.15 2.51
C ILE A 58 3.75 8.64 2.88
N ALA A 59 3.13 9.54 2.12
CA ALA A 59 3.11 10.98 2.36
C ALA A 59 2.83 11.42 3.83
N PRO A 60 1.83 10.87 4.55
CA PRO A 60 1.60 11.23 5.96
C PRO A 60 2.76 10.89 6.90
N ASP A 61 3.57 9.87 6.60
CA ASP A 61 4.73 9.51 7.43
C ASP A 61 5.83 10.59 7.37
N PHE A 62 5.88 11.42 6.31
CA PHE A 62 6.77 12.59 6.24
C PHE A 62 6.34 13.75 7.16
N VAL A 63 5.07 13.76 7.58
CA VAL A 63 4.48 14.81 8.41
C VAL A 63 4.51 14.45 9.90
N ALA A 64 4.79 13.19 10.24
CA ALA A 64 4.95 12.77 11.64
C ALA A 64 6.24 13.37 12.23
N ASP A 65 6.13 14.06 13.37
CA ASP A 65 7.19 14.86 14.03
C ASP A 65 8.40 14.07 14.57
N ASN A 66 8.60 12.80 14.19
CA ASN A 66 9.74 11.99 14.60
C ASN A 66 10.87 12.07 13.56
N PRO A 67 11.97 12.79 13.82
CA PRO A 67 13.10 12.89 12.89
C PRO A 67 13.76 11.53 12.62
N ALA A 68 13.56 10.56 13.51
CA ALA A 68 13.97 9.17 13.33
C ALA A 68 13.25 8.52 12.13
N ASP A 69 11.93 8.58 12.09
CA ASP A 69 11.13 7.94 11.05
C ASP A 69 11.43 8.55 9.67
N LEU A 70 11.65 9.87 9.63
CA LEU A 70 12.07 10.58 8.42
C LEU A 70 13.44 10.11 7.89
N ALA A 71 14.40 9.84 8.78
CA ALA A 71 15.73 9.35 8.41
C ALA A 71 15.69 7.89 7.93
N ALA A 72 14.93 7.00 8.58
CA ALA A 72 14.74 5.62 8.10
C ALA A 72 14.05 5.59 6.74
N LEU A 73 13.06 6.46 6.54
CA LEU A 73 12.33 6.58 5.29
C LEU A 73 13.23 7.09 4.17
N ALA A 74 14.07 8.10 4.42
CA ALA A 74 15.05 8.59 3.46
C ALA A 74 16.06 7.49 3.03
N ILE A 75 16.55 6.70 3.98
CA ILE A 75 17.45 5.57 3.69
C ILE A 75 16.74 4.50 2.86
N THR A 76 15.49 4.19 3.19
CA THR A 76 14.67 3.20 2.46
C THR A 76 14.37 3.67 1.04
N LEU A 77 14.06 4.97 0.86
CA LEU A 77 13.84 5.58 -0.44
C LEU A 77 15.11 5.50 -1.31
N LEU A 78 16.28 5.80 -0.72
CA LEU A 78 17.56 5.68 -1.41
C LEU A 78 17.87 4.22 -1.79
N ALA A 79 17.63 3.26 -0.90
CA ALA A 79 17.80 1.83 -1.19
C ALA A 79 16.87 1.35 -2.33
N ALA A 80 15.63 1.85 -2.36
CA ALA A 80 14.63 1.51 -3.37
C ALA A 80 15.01 1.93 -4.79
N THR A 81 15.86 2.96 -4.94
CA THR A 81 16.30 3.41 -6.27
C THR A 81 17.34 2.51 -6.94
N ARG A 82 18.00 1.61 -6.19
CA ARG A 82 19.12 0.79 -6.72
C ARG A 82 18.94 -0.72 -6.59
N LEU A 83 18.00 -1.22 -5.80
CA LEU A 83 17.89 -2.65 -5.48
C LEU A 83 16.52 -3.24 -5.89
N SER A 84 16.53 -4.52 -6.25
CA SER A 84 15.33 -5.29 -6.63
C SER A 84 14.29 -5.30 -5.49
N MET A 85 13.00 -5.47 -5.83
CA MET A 85 11.89 -5.28 -4.87
C MET A 85 12.01 -6.09 -3.56
N LEU A 86 12.61 -7.29 -3.62
CA LEU A 86 12.82 -8.16 -2.45
C LEU A 86 13.83 -7.57 -1.43
N PRO A 87 15.08 -7.25 -1.81
CA PRO A 87 16.04 -6.65 -0.89
C PRO A 87 15.62 -5.25 -0.40
N THR A 88 14.93 -4.46 -1.21
CA THR A 88 14.43 -3.14 -0.81
C THR A 88 13.44 -3.22 0.35
N VAL A 89 12.51 -4.18 0.32
CA VAL A 89 11.54 -4.39 1.40
C VAL A 89 12.24 -4.85 2.69
N LEU A 90 13.20 -5.78 2.59
CA LEU A 90 13.96 -6.25 3.75
C LEU A 90 14.76 -5.11 4.40
N ILE A 91 15.46 -4.31 3.61
CA ILE A 91 16.24 -3.18 4.11
C ILE A 91 15.32 -2.15 4.76
N GLY A 92 14.15 -1.86 4.17
CA GLY A 92 13.18 -0.92 4.74
C GLY A 92 12.59 -1.38 6.07
N VAL A 93 12.23 -2.66 6.20
CA VAL A 93 11.71 -3.22 7.45
C VAL A 93 12.79 -3.26 8.53
N VAL A 94 14.02 -3.64 8.17
CA VAL A 94 15.15 -3.70 9.11
C VAL A 94 15.58 -2.30 9.54
N SER A 95 15.67 -1.34 8.62
CA SER A 95 16.06 0.04 8.95
C SER A 95 15.00 0.72 9.83
N ALA A 96 13.72 0.59 9.50
CA ALA A 96 12.62 1.10 10.30
C ALA A 96 12.59 0.43 11.69
N GLY A 97 12.78 -0.90 11.76
CA GLY A 97 12.82 -1.63 13.03
C GLY A 97 14.01 -1.24 13.92
N VAL A 98 15.21 -1.14 13.34
CA VAL A 98 16.43 -0.79 14.07
C VAL A 98 16.40 0.66 14.55
N LEU A 99 15.97 1.59 13.70
CA LEU A 99 15.95 3.00 14.07
C LEU A 99 14.86 3.30 15.10
N ARG A 100 13.72 2.61 15.02
CA ARG A 100 12.64 2.70 16.00
C ARG A 100 12.98 2.01 17.33
N TYR A 101 13.89 1.03 17.33
CA TYR A 101 14.43 0.43 18.56
C TYR A 101 15.56 1.27 19.18
N ALA A 102 16.33 1.99 18.36
CA ALA A 102 17.44 2.82 18.84
C ALA A 102 17.02 4.22 19.32
N LEU A 103 15.86 4.72 18.90
CA LEU A 103 15.34 6.05 19.26
C LEU A 103 14.04 6.04 20.11
N ALA A 104 13.55 4.88 20.55
CA ALA A 104 12.45 4.73 21.51
C ALA A 104 12.97 4.37 22.91
#